data_AF-A0A7C3HQL3-F1
#
_entry.id   AF-A0A7C3HQL3-F1
#
_cell.length_a   1.000
_cell.length_b   1.000
_cell.length_c   1.000
_cell.angle_alpha   90.00
_cell.angle_beta   90.00
_cell.angle_gamma   90.00
#
_symmetry.space_group_name_H-M   'P 1'
#
loop_
_entity.id
_entity.type
_entity.pdbx_description
1 polymer ?
#
loop_
_entity_poly.entity_id
_entity_poly.type
_entity_poly.pdbx_seq_one_letter_code
_entity_poly.pdbx_strand_id
1 'polypeptide(L)'
;ILNSKVPVAAFVTPSGGRAASAGFFLLQSADVAAMAPGTRTGAAHPVMLAGQADDTLMKKVANDAAASLRAVVERRGRNIEAAEKAVIESKSYTDQESLKSRLIDLIAKDETDLFRQLDGRVVKRFDGAEQKLALAGAQLKVYTPSLRQRAQKSMSDPNLALAMVLLGALGLYLEFTSPGLIVPGVAGGILLLLGLSALAVIPLNWSGVALLLLGLALFALELKIVSHGILSAGGGVAMVLGAMLLVDSPLPEVRIKLSSAIALVLPFGLITLGLISLALKARLAPPQTGRESFQGDVARALTPLNPEGQVLYKGEMWQARANTEVEAGSEVRIVGVEGLLLKVEPGGEQHDRR
;
A
#
# COMPACT_ATOMS: atom_id res chain seq x y z
N ILE A 1 -8.58 20.69 -24.39
CA ILE A 1 -7.62 21.46 -25.23
C ILE A 1 -8.35 22.14 -26.39
N LEU A 2 -8.99 21.38 -27.29
CA LEU A 2 -9.63 21.93 -28.50
C LEU A 2 -10.69 23.01 -28.22
N ASN A 3 -11.48 22.85 -27.15
CA ASN A 3 -12.50 23.83 -26.71
C ASN A 3 -12.00 24.81 -25.64
N SER A 4 -10.68 24.93 -25.44
CA SER A 4 -10.14 25.86 -24.44
C SER A 4 -10.53 27.30 -24.80
N LYS A 5 -10.84 28.12 -23.80
CA LYS A 5 -11.07 29.57 -24.00
C LYS A 5 -9.78 30.38 -24.11
N VAL A 6 -8.63 29.77 -23.82
CA VAL A 6 -7.31 30.40 -23.86
C VAL A 6 -6.29 29.54 -24.62
N PRO A 7 -5.23 30.15 -25.19
CA PRO A 7 -4.05 29.46 -25.74
C PRO A 7 -3.50 28.37 -24.84
N VAL A 8 -3.32 27.17 -25.41
CA VAL A 8 -2.70 26.03 -24.73
C VAL A 8 -1.42 25.66 -25.46
N ALA A 9 -0.28 25.82 -24.78
CA ALA A 9 0.99 25.26 -25.19
C ALA A 9 1.22 23.93 -24.45
N ALA A 10 1.53 22.87 -25.20
CA ALA A 10 2.02 21.62 -24.64
C ALA A 10 3.54 21.58 -24.78
N PHE A 11 4.23 21.41 -23.66
CA PHE A 11 5.70 21.40 -23.60
C PHE A 11 6.22 20.08 -23.04
N VAL A 12 6.99 19.36 -23.85
CA VAL A 12 7.62 18.10 -23.43
C VAL A 12 8.91 18.43 -22.70
N THR A 13 8.95 18.15 -21.40
CA THR A 13 10.00 18.55 -20.46
C THR A 13 10.03 17.58 -19.27
N PRO A 14 11.13 17.48 -18.50
CA PRO A 14 12.49 18.02 -18.75
C PRO A 14 13.20 17.29 -19.89
N SER A 15 14.43 17.70 -20.21
CA SER A 15 15.33 16.91 -21.07
C SER A 15 15.38 15.45 -20.63
N GLY A 16 15.36 14.52 -21.58
CA GLY A 16 15.19 13.08 -21.33
C GLY A 16 13.72 12.63 -21.15
N GLY A 17 12.81 13.58 -20.97
CA GLY A 17 11.36 13.36 -20.91
C GLY A 17 10.76 12.90 -22.24
N ARG A 18 9.50 12.49 -22.21
CA ARG A 18 8.78 12.01 -23.40
C ARG A 18 7.31 12.36 -23.38
N ALA A 19 6.75 12.57 -24.56
CA ALA A 19 5.30 12.61 -24.81
C ALA A 19 4.94 11.48 -25.78
N ALA A 20 4.88 10.25 -25.26
CA ALA A 20 4.53 9.05 -26.04
C ALA A 20 3.07 8.64 -25.80
N SER A 21 2.53 7.74 -26.62
CA SER A 21 1.16 7.24 -26.46
C SER A 21 0.13 8.40 -26.43
N ALA A 22 -0.79 8.41 -25.47
CA ALA A 22 -1.75 9.50 -25.27
C ALA A 22 -1.08 10.88 -25.11
N GLY A 23 0.16 10.95 -24.61
CA GLY A 23 0.92 12.19 -24.52
C GLY A 23 1.19 12.82 -25.90
N PHE A 24 1.37 12.00 -26.94
CA PHE A 24 1.52 12.48 -28.31
C PHE A 24 0.23 13.14 -28.83
N PHE A 25 -0.93 12.54 -28.56
CA PHE A 25 -2.22 13.13 -28.94
C PHE A 25 -2.44 14.49 -28.27
N LEU A 26 -2.07 14.62 -26.99
CA LEU A 26 -2.15 15.90 -26.27
C LEU A 26 -1.22 16.95 -26.90
N LEU A 27 0.02 16.57 -27.20
CA LEU A 27 1.00 17.44 -27.87
C LEU A 27 0.47 17.92 -29.23
N GLN A 28 -0.03 17.00 -30.06
CA GLN A 28 -0.56 17.30 -31.40
C GLN A 28 -1.89 18.07 -31.36
N SER A 29 -2.61 18.05 -30.24
CA SER A 29 -3.87 18.80 -30.07
C SER A 29 -3.67 20.24 -29.62
N ALA A 30 -2.51 20.55 -29.02
CA ALA A 30 -2.21 21.87 -28.47
C ALA A 30 -2.14 22.94 -29.56
N ASP A 31 -2.40 24.20 -29.19
CA ASP A 31 -2.25 25.33 -30.11
C ASP A 31 -0.77 25.57 -30.42
N VAL A 32 0.10 25.32 -29.44
CA VAL A 32 1.55 25.24 -29.63
C VAL A 32 2.08 23.93 -29.08
N ALA A 33 2.88 23.24 -29.88
CA ALA A 33 3.62 22.05 -29.48
C ALA A 33 5.10 22.39 -29.37
N ALA A 34 5.68 22.22 -28.19
CA ALA A 34 7.09 22.50 -27.92
C ALA A 34 7.77 21.31 -27.25
N MET A 35 9.08 21.16 -27.48
CA MET A 35 9.90 20.10 -26.90
C MET A 35 11.19 20.66 -26.33
N ALA A 36 11.65 20.10 -25.21
CA ALA A 36 13.00 20.37 -24.70
C ALA A 36 14.05 19.53 -25.46
N PRO A 37 15.30 20.00 -25.56
CA PRO A 37 16.37 19.21 -26.18
C PRO A 37 16.53 17.84 -25.53
N GLY A 38 16.68 16.80 -26.34
CA GLY A 38 16.85 15.42 -25.87
C GLY A 38 15.55 14.78 -25.36
N THR A 39 14.38 15.34 -25.68
CA THR A 39 13.08 14.70 -25.46
C THR A 39 12.62 13.93 -26.70
N ARG A 40 11.59 13.09 -26.53
CA ARG A 40 11.02 12.26 -27.61
C ARG A 40 9.50 12.25 -27.60
N THR A 41 8.90 12.04 -28.76
CA THR A 41 7.45 11.94 -28.93
C THR A 41 7.06 10.91 -30.00
N GLY A 42 5.76 10.68 -30.20
CA GLY A 42 5.24 9.62 -31.08
C GLY A 42 4.98 8.33 -30.30
N ALA A 43 5.34 7.17 -30.86
CA ALA A 43 5.11 5.85 -30.27
C ALA A 43 3.69 5.72 -29.70
N ALA A 44 2.72 6.00 -30.57
CA ALA A 44 1.33 6.25 -30.20
C ALA A 44 0.37 5.12 -30.59
N HIS A 45 0.92 3.94 -30.88
CA HIS A 45 0.13 2.75 -31.19
C HIS A 45 -0.71 2.33 -29.97
N PRO A 46 -2.03 2.12 -30.15
CA PRO A 46 -2.89 1.63 -29.09
C PRO A 46 -2.44 0.25 -28.61
N VAL A 47 -2.50 0.04 -27.30
CA VAL A 47 -2.25 -1.26 -26.67
C VAL A 47 -3.34 -1.54 -25.66
N MET A 48 -3.72 -2.80 -25.51
CA MET A 48 -4.66 -3.21 -24.48
C MET A 48 -3.94 -3.37 -23.15
N LEU A 49 -4.53 -2.83 -22.07
CA LEU A 49 -3.98 -2.94 -20.72
C LEU A 49 -4.06 -4.36 -20.14
N ALA A 50 -4.98 -5.18 -20.63
CA ALA A 50 -5.19 -6.54 -20.15
C ALA A 50 -5.69 -7.47 -21.27
N GLY A 51 -5.20 -8.72 -21.25
CA GLY A 51 -5.56 -9.76 -22.21
C GLY A 51 -4.78 -9.71 -23.53
N GLN A 52 -4.86 -10.80 -24.29
CA GLN A 52 -4.41 -10.83 -25.68
C GLN A 52 -5.55 -10.35 -26.56
N ALA A 53 -5.33 -9.27 -27.30
CA ALA A 53 -6.29 -8.78 -28.28
C ALA A 53 -6.05 -9.42 -29.63
N ASP A 54 -7.13 -9.69 -30.36
CA ASP A 54 -7.06 -10.12 -31.75
C ASP A 54 -6.35 -9.07 -32.60
N ASP A 55 -5.38 -9.50 -33.42
CA ASP A 55 -4.57 -8.63 -34.27
C ASP A 55 -5.43 -7.81 -35.24
N THR A 56 -6.56 -8.39 -35.70
CA THR A 56 -7.49 -7.70 -36.60
C THR A 56 -8.19 -6.56 -35.88
N LEU A 57 -8.64 -6.79 -34.63
CA LEU A 57 -9.23 -5.76 -33.79
C LEU A 57 -8.22 -4.64 -33.50
N MET A 58 -6.99 -4.98 -33.13
CA MET A 58 -5.94 -3.98 -32.85
C MET A 58 -5.62 -3.12 -34.07
N LYS A 59 -5.56 -3.71 -35.27
CA LYS A 59 -5.41 -2.95 -36.52
C LYS A 59 -6.57 -1.98 -36.74
N LYS A 60 -7.82 -2.39 -36.48
CA LYS A 60 -8.98 -1.49 -36.60
C LYS A 60 -8.88 -0.32 -35.63
N VAL A 61 -8.53 -0.57 -34.37
CA VAL A 61 -8.35 0.45 -33.33
C VAL A 61 -7.21 1.42 -33.70
N ALA A 62 -6.08 0.90 -34.18
CA ALA A 62 -4.95 1.74 -34.61
C ALA A 62 -5.31 2.64 -35.79
N ASN A 63 -6.03 2.12 -36.79
CA ASN A 63 -6.48 2.91 -37.93
C ASN A 63 -7.50 3.99 -37.54
N ASP A 64 -8.44 3.67 -36.64
CA ASP A 64 -9.41 4.64 -36.12
C ASP A 64 -8.74 5.75 -35.29
N ALA A 65 -7.80 5.39 -34.42
CA ALA A 65 -7.01 6.34 -33.65
C ALA A 65 -6.16 7.23 -34.57
N ALA A 66 -5.57 6.66 -35.63
CA ALA A 66 -4.82 7.41 -36.63
C ALA A 66 -5.73 8.40 -37.38
N ALA A 67 -6.91 7.98 -37.84
CA ALA A 67 -7.89 8.85 -38.49
C ALA A 67 -8.31 10.03 -37.58
N SER A 68 -8.56 9.74 -36.30
CA SER A 68 -8.88 10.76 -35.30
C SER A 68 -7.74 11.77 -35.12
N LEU A 69 -6.50 11.31 -35.06
CA LEU A 69 -5.34 12.20 -34.96
C LEU A 69 -5.15 13.05 -36.22
N ARG A 70 -5.33 12.48 -37.40
CA ARG A 70 -5.22 13.19 -38.69
C ARG A 70 -6.16 14.39 -38.74
N ALA A 71 -7.43 14.22 -38.35
CA ALA A 71 -8.41 15.30 -38.32
C ALA A 71 -7.99 16.47 -37.41
N VAL A 72 -7.30 16.19 -36.30
CA VAL A 72 -6.77 17.23 -35.41
C VAL A 72 -5.53 17.88 -36.00
N VAL A 73 -4.58 17.09 -36.48
CA VAL A 73 -3.28 17.52 -36.99
C VAL A 73 -3.42 18.38 -38.26
N GLU A 74 -4.31 17.99 -39.16
CA GLU A 74 -4.62 18.75 -40.38
C GLU A 74 -5.07 20.18 -40.04
N ARG A 75 -6.03 20.32 -39.13
CA ARG A 75 -6.54 21.62 -38.69
C ARG A 75 -5.50 22.45 -37.94
N ARG A 76 -4.50 21.80 -37.34
CA ARG A 76 -3.33 22.44 -36.72
C ARG A 76 -2.22 22.79 -37.70
N GLY A 77 -2.31 22.38 -38.96
CA GLY A 77 -1.26 22.59 -39.97
C GLY A 77 0.01 21.78 -39.69
N ARG A 78 -0.10 20.68 -38.95
CA ARG A 78 1.02 19.78 -38.63
C ARG A 78 1.09 18.64 -39.66
N ASN A 79 2.19 17.91 -39.66
CA ASN A 79 2.43 16.85 -40.65
C ASN A 79 1.57 15.60 -40.37
N ILE A 80 0.59 15.39 -41.24
CA ILE A 80 -0.40 14.30 -41.17
C ILE A 80 0.27 12.93 -41.29
N GLU A 81 1.14 12.72 -42.29
CA GLU A 81 1.79 11.44 -42.54
C GLU A 81 2.70 11.02 -41.38
N ALA A 82 3.47 11.97 -40.84
CA ALA A 82 4.35 11.70 -39.72
C ALA A 82 3.55 11.36 -38.45
N ALA A 83 2.44 12.07 -38.21
CA ALA A 83 1.56 11.78 -37.09
C ALA A 83 0.86 10.42 -37.21
N GLU A 84 0.44 10.05 -38.42
CA GLU A 84 -0.14 8.73 -38.71
C GLU A 84 0.86 7.60 -38.50
N LYS A 85 2.11 7.74 -38.96
CA LYS A 85 3.18 6.76 -38.73
C LYS A 85 3.51 6.57 -37.26
N ALA A 86 3.42 7.61 -36.43
CA ALA A 86 3.55 7.47 -34.98
C ALA A 86 2.50 6.54 -34.37
N VAL A 87 1.27 6.51 -34.93
CA VAL A 87 0.17 5.67 -34.45
C VAL A 87 0.23 4.28 -35.07
N ILE A 88 0.36 4.15 -36.39
CA ILE A 88 0.28 2.86 -37.08
C ILE A 88 1.58 2.05 -36.93
N GLU A 89 2.73 2.69 -37.10
CA GLU A 89 4.05 2.04 -37.12
C GLU A 89 4.79 2.16 -35.78
N SER A 90 4.17 2.74 -34.75
CA SER A 90 4.83 3.05 -33.46
C SER A 90 6.07 3.94 -33.58
N LYS A 91 6.16 4.74 -34.65
CA LYS A 91 7.35 5.57 -34.90
C LYS A 91 7.55 6.61 -33.79
N SER A 92 8.77 6.68 -33.26
CA SER A 92 9.19 7.68 -32.29
C SER A 92 10.08 8.72 -32.97
N TYR A 93 9.97 9.98 -32.54
CA TYR A 93 10.72 11.11 -33.07
C TYR A 93 11.47 11.82 -31.94
N THR A 94 12.71 12.20 -32.20
CA THR A 94 13.48 13.15 -31.38
C THR A 94 12.91 14.57 -31.49
N ASP A 95 13.32 15.47 -30.61
CA ASP A 95 13.01 16.90 -30.68
C ASP A 95 13.35 17.49 -32.06
N GLN A 96 14.53 17.19 -32.60
CA GLN A 96 15.00 17.70 -33.89
C GLN A 96 14.21 17.13 -35.07
N GLU A 97 13.94 15.82 -35.08
CA GLU A 97 13.12 15.20 -36.13
C GLU A 97 11.69 15.71 -36.10
N SER A 98 11.14 15.93 -34.90
CA SER A 98 9.80 16.46 -34.71
C SER A 98 9.68 17.88 -35.27
N LEU A 99 10.68 18.73 -35.03
CA LEU A 99 10.70 20.10 -35.58
C LEU A 99 10.83 20.08 -37.11
N LYS A 100 11.80 19.31 -37.63
CA LYS A 100 12.04 19.18 -39.08
C LYS A 100 10.82 18.65 -39.83
N SER A 101 10.13 17.68 -39.25
CA SER A 101 8.93 17.08 -39.82
C SER A 101 7.65 17.89 -39.58
N ARG A 102 7.71 19.03 -38.88
CA ARG A 102 6.54 19.86 -38.50
C ARG A 102 5.51 19.13 -37.64
N LEU A 103 5.97 18.24 -36.76
CA LEU A 103 5.16 17.68 -35.66
C LEU A 103 5.10 18.62 -34.46
N ILE A 104 6.09 19.51 -34.32
CA ILE A 104 6.14 20.54 -33.28
C ILE A 104 6.45 21.90 -33.89
N ASP A 105 6.20 22.94 -33.11
CA ASP A 105 6.39 24.33 -33.52
C ASP A 105 7.79 24.86 -33.21
N LEU A 106 8.36 24.46 -32.07
CA LEU A 106 9.66 24.96 -31.61
C LEU A 106 10.32 24.05 -30.59
N ILE A 107 11.60 24.30 -30.35
CA ILE A 107 12.39 23.66 -29.30
C ILE A 107 12.81 24.73 -28.29
N ALA A 108 12.54 24.49 -27.01
CA ALA A 108 12.84 25.41 -25.91
C ALA A 108 13.55 24.67 -24.78
N LYS A 109 14.61 25.27 -24.23
CA LYS A 109 15.44 24.63 -23.18
C LYS A 109 14.68 24.43 -21.87
N ASP A 110 13.87 25.41 -21.51
CA ASP A 110 13.08 25.46 -20.29
C ASP A 110 11.83 26.34 -20.49
N GLU A 111 11.04 26.51 -19.43
CA GLU A 111 9.82 27.32 -19.45
C GLU A 111 10.12 28.81 -19.74
N THR A 112 11.24 29.33 -19.27
CA THR A 112 11.62 30.75 -19.48
C THR A 112 11.96 31.01 -20.94
N ASP A 113 12.73 30.11 -21.56
CA ASP A 113 13.02 30.12 -22.99
C ASP A 113 11.75 29.96 -23.83
N LEU A 114 10.85 29.06 -23.42
CA LEU A 114 9.56 28.89 -24.06
C LEU A 114 8.73 30.18 -24.04
N PHE A 115 8.57 30.82 -22.88
CA PHE A 115 7.81 32.06 -22.77
C PHE A 115 8.43 33.19 -23.59
N ARG A 116 9.76 33.31 -23.61
CA ARG A 116 10.46 34.29 -24.45
C ARG A 116 10.25 34.04 -25.95
N GLN A 117 10.29 32.78 -26.40
CA GLN A 117 10.06 32.45 -27.82
C GLN A 117 8.59 32.60 -28.24
N LEU A 118 7.65 32.46 -27.30
CA LEU A 118 6.22 32.63 -27.56
C LEU A 118 5.72 34.06 -27.45
N ASP A 119 6.42 34.92 -26.74
CA ASP A 119 6.05 36.33 -26.62
C ASP A 119 5.96 37.00 -28.00
N GLY A 120 4.85 37.71 -28.24
CA GLY A 120 4.57 38.38 -29.51
C GLY A 120 4.14 37.46 -30.66
N ARG A 121 4.19 36.13 -30.51
CA ARG A 121 3.77 35.18 -31.55
C ARG A 121 2.25 35.17 -31.73
N VAL A 122 1.79 35.09 -32.97
CA VAL A 122 0.37 34.88 -33.29
C VAL A 122 0.09 33.38 -33.32
N VAL A 123 -0.87 32.92 -32.53
CA VAL A 123 -1.29 31.52 -32.45
C VAL A 123 -2.68 31.36 -33.05
N LYS A 124 -2.82 30.39 -33.96
CA LYS A 124 -4.10 30.02 -34.55
C LYS A 124 -4.84 29.03 -33.65
N ARG A 125 -5.99 29.46 -33.14
CA ARG A 125 -6.92 28.68 -32.33
C ARG A 125 -7.59 27.59 -33.18
N PHE A 126 -8.17 26.59 -32.53
CA PHE A 126 -8.85 25.50 -33.23
C PHE A 126 -10.10 25.98 -33.99
N ASP A 127 -10.82 26.96 -33.46
CA ASP A 127 -11.95 27.63 -34.13
C ASP A 127 -11.54 28.53 -35.31
N GLY A 128 -10.23 28.73 -35.52
CA GLY A 128 -9.69 29.56 -36.59
C GLY A 128 -9.36 30.99 -36.16
N ALA A 129 -9.71 31.40 -34.95
CA ALA A 129 -9.33 32.72 -34.43
C ALA A 129 -7.81 32.83 -34.29
N GLU A 130 -7.28 34.02 -34.51
CA GLU A 130 -5.87 34.30 -34.28
C GLU A 130 -5.71 35.13 -33.02
N GLN A 131 -4.77 34.74 -32.18
CA GLN A 131 -4.49 35.45 -30.93
C GLN A 131 -2.99 35.70 -30.80
N LYS A 132 -2.61 36.97 -30.67
CA LYS A 132 -1.25 37.37 -30.36
C LYS A 132 -0.97 37.15 -28.87
N LEU A 133 0.11 36.45 -28.57
CA LEU A 133 0.54 36.20 -27.19
C LEU A 133 1.29 37.42 -26.65
N ALA A 134 0.92 37.85 -25.45
CA ALA A 134 1.64 38.86 -24.68
C ALA A 134 2.05 38.22 -23.36
N LEU A 135 3.28 37.71 -23.30
CA LEU A 135 3.83 36.97 -22.17
C LEU A 135 4.88 37.78 -21.41
N ALA A 136 5.42 38.85 -22.00
CA ALA A 136 6.32 39.78 -21.33
C ALA A 136 5.68 40.34 -20.04
N GLY A 137 6.32 40.09 -18.89
CA GLY A 137 5.85 40.55 -17.58
C GLY A 137 4.61 39.83 -17.04
N ALA A 138 4.16 38.73 -17.65
CA ALA A 138 3.02 37.96 -17.17
C ALA A 138 3.32 37.27 -15.83
N GLN A 139 2.32 37.23 -14.94
CA GLN A 139 2.45 36.50 -13.68
C GLN A 139 2.31 34.99 -13.90
N LEU A 140 3.33 34.23 -13.53
CA LEU A 140 3.29 32.77 -13.59
C LEU A 140 2.47 32.22 -12.42
N LYS A 141 1.30 31.64 -12.73
CA LYS A 141 0.49 30.89 -11.76
C LYS A 141 0.71 29.39 -11.95
N VAL A 142 1.52 28.80 -11.08
CA VAL A 142 1.78 27.36 -11.07
C VAL A 142 0.61 26.63 -10.43
N TYR A 143 0.02 25.67 -11.14
CA TYR A 143 -1.00 24.78 -10.61
C TYR A 143 -0.34 23.52 -10.04
N THR A 144 -0.49 23.31 -8.74
CA THR A 144 -0.05 22.09 -8.06
C THR A 144 -1.23 21.15 -7.82
N PRO A 145 -1.02 19.82 -7.80
CA PRO A 145 -2.08 18.87 -7.51
C PRO A 145 -2.69 19.11 -6.12
N SER A 146 -4.02 19.21 -6.07
CA SER A 146 -4.78 19.30 -4.80
C SER A 146 -4.59 18.04 -3.94
N LEU A 147 -4.95 18.11 -2.64
CA LEU A 147 -4.91 16.95 -1.75
C LEU A 147 -5.72 15.77 -2.31
N ARG A 148 -6.91 16.05 -2.86
CA ARG A 148 -7.77 15.06 -3.52
C ARG A 148 -7.09 14.40 -4.71
N GLN A 149 -6.46 15.18 -5.59
CA GLN A 149 -5.75 14.65 -6.75
C GLN A 149 -4.52 13.85 -6.35
N ARG A 150 -3.82 14.25 -5.28
CA ARG A 150 -2.72 13.46 -4.71
C ARG A 150 -3.21 12.12 -4.19
N ALA A 151 -4.29 12.09 -3.41
CA ALA A 151 -4.88 10.86 -2.92
C ALA A 151 -5.36 9.94 -4.07
N GLN A 152 -6.01 10.50 -5.09
CA GLN A 152 -6.42 9.75 -6.28
C GLN A 152 -5.23 9.18 -7.06
N LYS A 153 -4.15 9.96 -7.24
CA LYS A 153 -2.92 9.48 -7.88
C LYS A 153 -2.28 8.36 -7.06
N SER A 154 -2.29 8.48 -5.74
CA SER A 154 -1.76 7.48 -4.82
C SER A 154 -2.54 6.16 -4.90
N MET A 155 -3.84 6.17 -5.13
CA MET A 155 -4.64 4.95 -5.31
C MET A 155 -4.25 4.14 -6.56
N SER A 156 -3.60 4.75 -7.55
CA SER A 156 -3.06 4.06 -8.72
C SER A 156 -1.63 3.54 -8.53
N ASP A 157 -1.03 3.74 -7.35
CA ASP A 157 0.30 3.20 -7.02
C ASP A 157 0.16 1.74 -6.53
N PRO A 158 0.72 0.75 -7.26
CA PRO A 158 0.62 -0.65 -6.88
C PRO A 158 1.25 -0.97 -5.52
N ASN A 159 2.26 -0.19 -5.09
CA ASN A 159 2.87 -0.38 -3.78
C ASN A 159 1.93 0.07 -2.65
N LEU A 160 1.18 1.15 -2.86
CA LEU A 160 0.18 1.59 -1.89
C LEU A 160 -0.98 0.60 -1.83
N ALA A 161 -1.44 0.11 -2.99
CA ALA A 161 -2.47 -0.92 -3.05
C ALA A 161 -2.06 -2.17 -2.27
N LEU A 162 -0.82 -2.66 -2.47
CA LEU A 162 -0.27 -3.77 -1.70
C LEU A 162 -0.15 -3.44 -0.20
N ALA A 163 0.27 -2.24 0.16
CA ALA A 163 0.36 -1.80 1.57
C ALA A 163 -1.00 -1.82 2.25
N MET A 164 -2.05 -1.35 1.57
CA MET A 164 -3.42 -1.39 2.06
C MET A 164 -3.91 -2.83 2.24
N VAL A 165 -3.56 -3.75 1.32
CA VAL A 165 -3.87 -5.18 1.48
C VAL A 165 -3.15 -5.77 2.70
N LEU A 166 -1.86 -5.51 2.89
CA LEU A 166 -1.11 -6.08 4.02
C LEU A 166 -1.55 -5.50 5.37
N LEU A 167 -1.73 -4.18 5.45
CA LEU A 167 -2.27 -3.53 6.65
C LEU A 167 -3.70 -3.96 6.94
N GLY A 168 -4.51 -4.14 5.88
CA GLY A 168 -5.85 -4.69 5.99
C GLY A 168 -5.86 -6.10 6.56
N ALA A 169 -5.00 -6.97 6.03
CA ALA A 169 -4.81 -8.32 6.53
C ALA A 169 -4.30 -8.33 7.98
N LEU A 170 -3.40 -7.42 8.35
CA LEU A 170 -2.91 -7.28 9.73
C LEU A 170 -4.03 -6.85 10.70
N GLY A 171 -4.86 -5.89 10.30
CA GLY A 171 -6.00 -5.44 11.11
C GLY A 171 -7.02 -6.56 11.37
N LEU A 172 -7.34 -7.33 10.32
CA LEU A 172 -8.18 -8.53 10.46
C LEU A 172 -7.51 -9.59 11.34
N TYR A 173 -6.22 -9.83 11.15
CA TYR A 173 -5.43 -10.76 11.96
C TYR A 173 -5.47 -10.40 13.46
N LEU A 174 -5.34 -9.12 13.79
CA LEU A 174 -5.46 -8.63 15.16
C LEU A 174 -6.84 -8.89 15.76
N GLU A 175 -7.91 -8.60 15.01
CA GLU A 175 -9.29 -8.84 15.47
C GLU A 175 -9.57 -10.33 15.73
N PHE A 176 -9.08 -11.21 14.86
CA PHE A 176 -9.23 -12.66 15.04
C PHE A 176 -8.43 -13.21 16.23
N THR A 177 -7.26 -12.62 16.51
CA THR A 177 -6.39 -13.09 17.59
C THR A 177 -6.82 -12.55 18.95
N SER A 178 -7.37 -11.33 18.98
CA SER A 178 -7.87 -10.67 20.19
C SER A 178 -9.31 -10.21 19.95
N PRO A 179 -10.30 -11.12 20.07
CA PRO A 179 -11.70 -10.78 19.84
C PRO A 179 -12.15 -9.64 20.75
N GLY A 180 -12.80 -8.61 20.18
CA GLY A 180 -13.43 -7.54 20.96
C GLY A 180 -12.80 -6.15 20.83
N LEU A 181 -11.72 -5.99 20.05
CA LEU A 181 -11.17 -4.67 19.75
C LEU A 181 -12.04 -3.90 18.73
N ILE A 182 -12.75 -4.58 17.83
CA ILE A 182 -13.66 -4.10 16.76
C ILE A 182 -13.00 -3.14 15.75
N VAL A 183 -12.30 -2.11 16.22
CA VAL A 183 -11.63 -1.08 15.44
C VAL A 183 -10.57 -1.65 14.49
N PRO A 184 -9.65 -2.55 14.90
CA PRO A 184 -8.68 -3.15 13.99
C PRO A 184 -9.36 -3.98 12.90
N GLY A 185 -10.43 -4.72 13.24
CA GLY A 185 -11.20 -5.49 12.27
C GLY A 185 -11.88 -4.63 11.22
N VAL A 186 -12.59 -3.57 11.64
CA VAL A 186 -13.29 -2.66 10.72
C VAL A 186 -12.30 -1.86 9.86
N ALA A 187 -11.28 -1.27 10.48
CA ALA A 187 -10.25 -0.53 9.76
C ALA A 187 -9.48 -1.45 8.80
N GLY A 188 -9.16 -2.66 9.24
CA GLY A 188 -8.51 -3.69 8.44
C GLY A 188 -9.35 -4.11 7.23
N GLY A 189 -10.65 -4.37 7.43
CA GLY A 189 -11.57 -4.70 6.35
C GLY A 189 -11.70 -3.59 5.30
N ILE A 190 -11.81 -2.33 5.73
CA ILE A 190 -11.87 -1.18 4.83
C ILE A 190 -10.57 -1.06 4.02
N LEU A 191 -9.41 -1.14 4.68
CA LEU A 191 -8.11 -1.07 4.01
C LEU A 191 -7.93 -2.20 3.00
N LEU A 192 -8.34 -3.43 3.37
CA LEU A 192 -8.26 -4.58 2.49
C LEU A 192 -9.13 -4.38 1.24
N LEU A 193 -10.39 -3.96 1.39
CA LEU A 193 -11.29 -3.71 0.27
C LEU A 193 -10.78 -2.60 -0.64
N LEU A 194 -10.26 -1.50 -0.07
CA LEU A 194 -9.67 -0.42 -0.85
C LEU A 194 -8.43 -0.89 -1.61
N GLY A 195 -7.53 -1.64 -0.97
CA GLY A 195 -6.35 -2.22 -1.60
C GLY A 195 -6.70 -3.17 -2.75
N LEU A 196 -7.65 -4.07 -2.54
CA LEU A 196 -8.16 -4.97 -3.58
C LEU A 196 -8.81 -4.20 -4.74
N SER A 197 -9.58 -3.14 -4.45
CA SER A 197 -10.19 -2.30 -5.49
C SER A 197 -9.16 -1.57 -6.34
N ALA A 198 -8.06 -1.11 -5.73
CA ALA A 198 -6.94 -0.49 -6.44
C ALA A 198 -6.19 -1.49 -7.34
N LEU A 199 -6.01 -2.73 -6.87
CA LEU A 199 -5.42 -3.82 -7.65
C LEU A 199 -6.32 -4.30 -8.80
N ALA A 200 -7.65 -4.17 -8.68
CA ALA A 200 -8.59 -4.64 -9.70
C ALA A 200 -8.47 -3.92 -11.05
N VAL A 201 -7.89 -2.71 -11.07
CA VAL A 201 -7.68 -1.91 -12.29
C VAL A 201 -6.34 -2.26 -12.98
N ILE A 202 -5.48 -3.04 -12.30
CA ILE A 202 -4.15 -3.39 -12.75
C ILE A 202 -4.17 -4.84 -13.30
N PRO A 203 -3.44 -5.15 -14.39
CA PRO A 203 -3.27 -6.54 -14.83
C PRO A 203 -2.56 -7.37 -13.75
N LEU A 204 -3.32 -8.23 -13.06
CA LEU A 204 -2.80 -9.07 -11.98
C LEU A 204 -2.30 -10.42 -12.51
N ASN A 205 -1.16 -10.86 -11.99
CA ASN A 205 -0.69 -12.23 -12.14
C ASN A 205 -1.25 -13.12 -11.03
N TRP A 206 -2.02 -14.13 -11.40
CA TRP A 206 -2.62 -15.07 -10.45
C TRP A 206 -1.59 -15.88 -9.65
N SER A 207 -0.40 -16.13 -10.17
CA SER A 207 0.69 -16.75 -9.40
C SER A 207 1.15 -15.84 -8.26
N GLY A 208 1.23 -14.53 -8.50
CA GLY A 208 1.56 -13.55 -7.47
C GLY A 208 0.50 -13.49 -6.37
N VAL A 209 -0.77 -13.48 -6.77
CA VAL A 209 -1.92 -13.55 -5.84
C VAL A 209 -1.87 -14.84 -4.99
N ALA A 210 -1.66 -15.99 -5.62
CA ALA A 210 -1.60 -17.27 -4.92
C ALA A 210 -0.46 -17.33 -3.89
N LEU A 211 0.72 -16.78 -4.23
CA LEU A 211 1.86 -16.69 -3.31
C LEU A 211 1.60 -15.74 -2.12
N LEU A 212 0.91 -14.62 -2.35
CA LEU A 212 0.50 -13.72 -1.26
C LEU A 212 -0.48 -14.40 -0.31
N LEU A 213 -1.49 -15.07 -0.85
CA LEU A 213 -2.46 -15.83 -0.05
C LEU A 213 -1.80 -16.97 0.71
N LEU A 214 -0.87 -17.70 0.07
CA LEU A 214 -0.06 -18.73 0.71
C LEU A 214 0.73 -18.14 1.88
N GLY A 215 1.40 -17.01 1.67
CA GLY A 215 2.17 -16.34 2.71
C GLY A 215 1.32 -15.95 3.91
N LEU A 216 0.16 -15.30 3.68
CA LEU A 216 -0.80 -14.98 4.74
C LEU A 216 -1.30 -16.24 5.46
N ALA A 217 -1.58 -17.32 4.74
CA ALA A 217 -2.00 -18.59 5.32
C ALA A 217 -0.90 -19.22 6.19
N LEU A 218 0.37 -19.15 5.78
CA LEU A 218 1.50 -19.64 6.56
C LEU A 218 1.69 -18.85 7.87
N PHE A 219 1.54 -17.52 7.82
CA PHE A 219 1.53 -16.69 9.03
C PHE A 219 0.36 -17.05 9.97
N ALA A 220 -0.83 -17.28 9.43
CA ALA A 220 -1.97 -17.71 10.23
C ALA A 220 -1.78 -19.13 10.81
N LEU A 221 -1.14 -20.04 10.07
CA LEU A 221 -0.93 -21.43 10.48
C LEU A 221 0.13 -21.55 11.58
N GLU A 222 1.11 -20.66 11.65
CA GLU A 222 2.07 -20.56 12.77
C GLU A 222 1.36 -20.42 14.13
N LEU A 223 0.16 -19.82 14.18
CA LEU A 223 -0.62 -19.73 15.43
C LEU A 223 -1.14 -21.09 15.92
N LYS A 224 -1.43 -22.01 14.99
CA LYS A 224 -1.95 -23.34 15.32
C LYS A 224 -0.83 -24.36 15.48
N ILE A 225 0.24 -24.20 14.70
CA ILE A 225 1.39 -25.10 14.65
C ILE A 225 2.60 -24.31 15.10
N VAL A 226 3.09 -24.60 16.32
CA VAL A 226 4.30 -23.96 16.87
C VAL A 226 5.52 -24.44 16.06
N SER A 227 5.85 -23.71 14.99
CA SER A 227 6.93 -24.08 14.07
C SER A 227 8.23 -23.33 14.33
N HIS A 228 8.28 -22.57 15.44
CA HIS A 228 9.43 -21.76 15.83
C HIS A 228 9.83 -20.74 14.76
N GLY A 229 8.86 -20.23 13.98
CA GLY A 229 9.07 -19.21 12.97
C GLY A 229 9.43 -19.71 11.57
N ILE A 230 9.51 -21.02 11.35
CA ILE A 230 9.79 -21.59 10.01
C ILE A 230 8.66 -21.25 9.04
N LEU A 231 7.40 -21.41 9.45
CA LEU A 231 6.24 -21.05 8.64
C LEU A 231 6.21 -19.54 8.34
N SER A 232 6.57 -18.73 9.34
CA SER A 232 6.66 -17.27 9.18
C SER A 232 7.77 -16.85 8.22
N ALA A 233 8.93 -17.52 8.24
CA ALA A 233 10.02 -17.26 7.29
C ALA A 233 9.62 -17.66 5.87
N GLY A 234 9.04 -18.86 5.70
CA GLY A 234 8.50 -19.32 4.41
C GLY A 234 7.39 -18.41 3.90
N GLY A 235 6.52 -17.95 4.80
CA GLY A 235 5.45 -17.00 4.50
C GLY A 235 6.00 -15.65 4.02
N GLY A 236 7.02 -15.12 4.69
CA GLY A 236 7.71 -13.90 4.26
C GLY A 236 8.31 -14.02 2.87
N VAL A 237 9.02 -15.12 2.57
CA VAL A 237 9.59 -15.39 1.24
C VAL A 237 8.48 -15.49 0.19
N ALA A 238 7.41 -16.24 0.47
CA ALA A 238 6.27 -16.37 -0.42
C ALA A 238 5.62 -15.00 -0.69
N MET A 239 5.47 -14.15 0.32
CA MET A 239 4.91 -12.81 0.15
C MET A 239 5.81 -11.87 -0.68
N VAL A 240 7.13 -11.91 -0.50
CA VAL A 240 8.06 -11.10 -1.31
C VAL A 240 7.98 -11.52 -2.77
N LEU A 241 8.04 -12.83 -3.05
CA LEU A 241 7.93 -13.35 -4.42
C LEU A 241 6.55 -13.06 -5.01
N GLY A 242 5.50 -13.22 -4.21
CA GLY A 242 4.12 -12.91 -4.60
C GLY A 242 3.94 -11.44 -4.97
N ALA A 243 4.46 -10.52 -4.15
CA ALA A 243 4.43 -9.09 -4.39
C ALA A 243 5.18 -8.70 -5.67
N MET A 244 6.36 -9.28 -5.92
CA MET A 244 7.12 -9.02 -7.15
C MET A 244 6.41 -9.52 -8.42
N LEU A 245 5.72 -10.65 -8.32
CA LEU A 245 4.98 -11.23 -9.44
C LEU A 245 3.59 -10.63 -9.63
N LEU A 246 3.03 -9.97 -8.61
CA LEU A 246 1.63 -9.55 -8.56
C LEU A 246 1.18 -8.73 -9.77
N VAL A 247 2.01 -7.82 -10.26
CA VAL A 247 1.67 -6.91 -11.36
C VAL A 247 2.32 -7.37 -12.66
N ASP A 248 1.50 -7.81 -13.61
CA ASP A 248 1.94 -8.22 -14.94
C ASP A 248 1.85 -7.06 -15.92
N SER A 249 2.88 -6.21 -15.94
CA SER A 249 2.92 -5.03 -16.82
C SER A 249 4.18 -5.01 -17.68
N PRO A 250 4.10 -4.64 -18.97
CA PRO A 250 5.27 -4.45 -19.82
C PRO A 250 6.09 -3.21 -19.42
N LEU A 251 5.55 -2.33 -18.58
CA LEU A 251 6.22 -1.12 -18.09
C LEU A 251 6.93 -1.40 -16.76
N PRO A 252 8.28 -1.35 -16.70
CA PRO A 252 9.03 -1.60 -15.46
C PRO A 252 8.68 -0.65 -14.31
N GLU A 253 8.21 0.56 -14.62
CA GLU A 253 7.83 1.60 -13.65
C GLU A 253 6.57 1.23 -12.85
N VAL A 254 5.71 0.38 -13.39
CA VAL A 254 4.45 -0.04 -12.76
C VAL A 254 4.63 -1.36 -11.98
N ARG A 255 5.76 -2.06 -12.15
CA ARG A 255 6.04 -3.29 -11.41
C ARG A 255 6.48 -2.97 -9.98
N ILE A 256 6.14 -3.86 -9.05
CA ILE A 256 6.59 -3.78 -7.66
C ILE A 256 8.06 -4.22 -7.62
N LYS A 257 8.93 -3.30 -7.20
CA LYS A 257 10.38 -3.57 -7.09
C LYS A 257 10.67 -4.42 -5.85
N LEU A 258 11.73 -5.23 -5.91
CA LEU A 258 12.20 -6.03 -4.77
C LEU A 258 12.38 -5.18 -3.50
N SER A 259 12.95 -3.98 -3.63
CA SER A 259 13.14 -3.07 -2.49
C SER A 259 11.81 -2.65 -1.85
N SER A 260 10.81 -2.32 -2.65
CA SER A 260 9.47 -1.97 -2.17
C SER A 260 8.76 -3.18 -1.55
N ALA A 261 8.88 -4.36 -2.16
CA ALA A 261 8.35 -5.60 -1.63
C ALA A 261 8.94 -5.95 -0.25
N ILE A 262 10.28 -5.91 -0.11
CA ILE A 262 10.95 -6.14 1.17
C ILE A 262 10.57 -5.06 2.19
N ALA A 263 10.59 -3.78 1.80
CA ALA A 263 10.26 -2.66 2.69
C ALA A 263 8.84 -2.77 3.28
N LEU A 264 7.92 -3.43 2.58
CA LEU A 264 6.55 -3.61 3.03
C LEU A 264 6.31 -4.95 3.75
N VAL A 265 6.88 -6.05 3.24
CA VAL A 265 6.70 -7.39 3.81
C VAL A 265 7.51 -7.58 5.09
N LEU A 266 8.72 -7.02 5.18
CA LEU A 266 9.59 -7.20 6.35
C LEU A 266 8.96 -6.63 7.64
N PRO A 267 8.47 -5.37 7.69
CA PRO A 267 7.79 -4.87 8.88
C PRO A 267 6.51 -5.66 9.20
N PHE A 268 5.73 -6.04 8.20
CA PHE A 268 4.54 -6.86 8.38
C PHE A 268 4.87 -8.20 9.05
N GLY A 269 5.90 -8.90 8.55
CA GLY A 269 6.37 -10.17 9.12
C GLY A 269 6.91 -10.01 10.54
N LEU A 270 7.70 -8.97 10.80
CA LEU A 270 8.24 -8.68 12.15
C LEU A 270 7.14 -8.35 13.16
N ILE A 271 6.16 -7.53 12.77
CA ILE A 271 5.02 -7.19 13.64
C ILE A 271 4.22 -8.44 13.94
N THR A 272 3.92 -9.25 12.91
CA THR A 272 3.15 -10.50 13.07
C THR A 272 3.90 -11.48 13.98
N LEU A 273 5.20 -11.69 13.77
CA LEU A 273 6.05 -12.51 14.64
C LEU A 273 6.08 -11.99 16.09
N GLY A 274 6.21 -10.68 16.27
CA GLY A 274 6.16 -10.04 17.58
C GLY A 274 4.83 -10.33 18.29
N LEU A 275 3.71 -10.13 17.61
CA LEU A 275 2.37 -10.40 18.15
C LEU A 275 2.17 -11.87 18.49
N ILE A 276 2.61 -12.80 17.62
CA ILE A 276 2.60 -14.25 17.89
C ILE A 276 3.40 -14.55 19.16
N SER A 277 4.60 -13.99 19.28
CA SER A 277 5.46 -14.23 20.45
C SER A 277 4.84 -13.71 21.75
N LEU A 278 4.17 -12.56 21.72
CA LEU A 278 3.44 -12.00 22.86
C LEU A 278 2.22 -12.86 23.20
N ALA A 279 1.44 -13.29 22.20
CA ALA A 279 0.26 -14.13 22.40
C ALA A 279 0.63 -15.51 22.99
N LEU A 280 1.71 -16.13 22.51
CA LEU A 280 2.23 -17.37 23.07
C LEU A 280 2.72 -17.18 24.50
N LYS A 281 3.49 -16.11 24.79
CA LYS A 281 3.90 -15.78 26.15
C LYS A 281 2.71 -15.56 27.07
N ALA A 282 1.65 -14.90 26.61
CA ALA A 282 0.44 -14.69 27.39
C ALA A 282 -0.33 -16.01 27.65
N ARG A 283 -0.37 -16.93 26.68
CA ARG A 283 -0.99 -18.25 26.84
C ARG A 283 -0.22 -19.20 27.74
N LEU A 284 1.12 -19.10 27.71
CA LEU A 284 2.03 -19.91 28.52
C LEU A 284 2.30 -19.29 29.90
N ALA A 285 1.89 -18.03 30.12
CA ALA A 285 2.01 -17.41 31.42
C ALA A 285 1.13 -18.16 32.43
N PRO A 286 1.63 -18.42 33.64
CA PRO A 286 0.85 -19.09 34.67
C PRO A 286 -0.42 -18.27 34.98
N PRO A 287 -1.58 -18.91 35.13
CA PRO A 287 -2.84 -18.21 35.38
C PRO A 287 -2.74 -17.42 36.69
N GLN A 288 -2.81 -16.08 36.60
CA GLN A 288 -2.75 -15.19 37.78
C GLN A 288 -4.10 -15.03 38.49
N THR A 289 -5.17 -15.65 37.96
CA THR A 289 -6.50 -15.65 38.58
C THR A 289 -7.12 -17.04 38.48
N GLY A 290 -7.64 -17.56 39.60
CA GLY A 290 -8.24 -18.90 39.70
C GLY A 290 -7.66 -19.76 40.84
N ARG A 291 -8.24 -20.95 41.02
CA ARG A 291 -7.94 -21.91 42.11
C ARG A 291 -6.46 -22.31 42.24
N GLU A 292 -5.68 -22.12 41.18
CA GLU A 292 -4.24 -22.44 41.11
C GLU A 292 -3.35 -21.31 41.63
N SER A 293 -3.85 -20.07 41.74
CA SER A 293 -3.08 -18.92 42.27
C SER A 293 -2.89 -18.96 43.79
N PHE A 294 -3.60 -19.84 44.49
CA PHE A 294 -3.53 -19.93 45.94
C PHE A 294 -2.42 -20.88 46.40
N GLN A 295 -2.03 -21.87 45.57
CA GLN A 295 -1.04 -22.88 45.99
C GLN A 295 0.35 -22.29 46.15
N GLY A 296 0.92 -22.43 47.35
CA GLY A 296 2.26 -21.96 47.71
C GLY A 296 2.30 -20.58 48.39
N ASP A 297 1.20 -19.83 48.37
CA ASP A 297 1.12 -18.52 49.01
C ASP A 297 0.89 -18.65 50.53
N VAL A 298 1.33 -17.62 51.27
CA VAL A 298 1.22 -17.55 52.75
C VAL A 298 -0.03 -16.75 53.15
N ALA A 299 -0.78 -17.27 54.10
CA ALA A 299 -1.91 -16.61 54.74
C ALA A 299 -1.73 -16.59 56.26
N ARG A 300 -2.47 -15.72 56.96
CA ARG A 300 -2.40 -15.63 58.42
C ARG A 300 -3.67 -16.18 59.07
N ALA A 301 -3.55 -17.09 60.03
CA ALA A 301 -4.68 -17.60 60.79
C ALA A 301 -5.31 -16.46 61.63
N LEU A 302 -6.61 -16.20 61.46
CA LEU A 302 -7.37 -15.26 62.28
C LEU A 302 -8.00 -15.95 63.49
N THR A 303 -8.43 -17.20 63.31
CA THR A 303 -8.96 -18.07 64.37
C THR A 303 -8.05 -19.30 64.50
N PRO A 304 -8.08 -20.01 65.64
CA PRO A 304 -7.46 -21.34 65.69
C PRO A 304 -8.11 -22.25 64.64
N LEU A 305 -7.30 -23.05 63.94
CA LEU A 305 -7.75 -24.02 62.93
C LEU A 305 -7.74 -25.42 63.54
N ASN A 306 -8.92 -25.98 63.86
CA ASN A 306 -9.06 -27.33 64.40
C ASN A 306 -10.44 -27.95 64.10
N PRO A 307 -10.61 -28.69 62.98
CA PRO A 307 -9.80 -28.67 61.76
C PRO A 307 -10.10 -27.44 60.88
N GLU A 308 -11.18 -26.70 61.16
CA GLU A 308 -11.60 -25.53 60.37
C GLU A 308 -11.45 -24.22 61.15
N GLY A 309 -11.33 -23.12 60.42
CA GLY A 309 -11.13 -21.78 60.95
C GLY A 309 -11.09 -20.76 59.82
N GLN A 310 -10.67 -19.53 60.12
CA GLN A 310 -10.56 -18.44 59.16
C GLN A 310 -9.11 -17.99 59.01
N VAL A 311 -8.72 -17.71 57.78
CA VAL A 311 -7.41 -17.14 57.43
C VAL A 311 -7.61 -15.83 56.67
N LEU A 312 -6.67 -14.91 56.86
CA LEU A 312 -6.56 -13.68 56.09
C LEU A 312 -5.54 -13.90 54.98
N TYR A 313 -5.99 -13.78 53.73
CA TYR A 313 -5.14 -13.86 52.55
C TYR A 313 -5.41 -12.65 51.65
N LYS A 314 -4.36 -11.87 51.34
CA LYS A 314 -4.42 -10.64 50.52
C LYS A 314 -5.54 -9.65 50.92
N GLY A 315 -5.86 -9.58 52.22
CA GLY A 315 -6.87 -8.65 52.75
C GLY A 315 -8.30 -9.18 52.77
N GLU A 316 -8.52 -10.42 52.32
CA GLU A 316 -9.82 -11.09 52.34
C GLU A 316 -9.86 -12.23 53.38
N MET A 317 -11.02 -12.43 54.00
CA MET A 317 -11.25 -13.52 54.96
C MET A 317 -11.76 -14.76 54.23
N TRP A 318 -11.01 -15.85 54.39
CA TRP A 318 -11.32 -17.14 53.76
C TRP A 318 -11.53 -18.21 54.82
N GLN A 319 -12.44 -19.14 54.57
CA GLN A 319 -12.52 -20.36 55.37
C GLN A 319 -11.33 -21.25 55.02
N ALA A 320 -10.67 -21.79 56.02
CA ALA A 320 -9.56 -22.71 55.83
C ALA A 320 -9.70 -23.95 56.69
N ARG A 321 -9.13 -25.05 56.19
CA ARG A 321 -9.03 -26.33 56.91
C ARG A 321 -7.56 -26.75 56.98
N ALA A 322 -7.11 -27.08 58.19
CA ALA A 322 -5.79 -27.61 58.46
C ALA A 322 -5.88 -29.06 58.95
N ASN A 323 -4.92 -29.90 58.54
CA ASN A 323 -4.80 -31.29 59.02
C ASN A 323 -4.14 -31.36 60.41
N THR A 324 -3.52 -30.28 60.85
CA THR A 324 -2.86 -30.10 62.14
C THR A 324 -3.41 -28.85 62.82
N GLU A 325 -3.44 -28.86 64.15
CA GLU A 325 -3.92 -27.71 64.92
C GLU A 325 -2.98 -26.51 64.72
N VAL A 326 -3.56 -25.36 64.35
CA VAL A 326 -2.82 -24.11 64.16
C VAL A 326 -3.41 -23.03 65.06
N GLU A 327 -2.57 -22.36 65.84
CA GLU A 327 -2.99 -21.26 66.70
C GLU A 327 -3.31 -19.99 65.91
N ALA A 328 -4.27 -19.20 66.41
CA ALA A 328 -4.59 -17.90 65.85
C ALA A 328 -3.35 -16.98 65.82
N GLY A 329 -3.15 -16.30 64.70
CA GLY A 329 -2.02 -15.40 64.46
C GLY A 329 -0.86 -16.02 63.69
N SER A 330 -0.83 -17.35 63.55
CA SER A 330 0.25 -18.10 62.87
C SER A 330 0.20 -17.96 61.34
N GLU A 331 1.36 -18.05 60.69
CA GLU A 331 1.45 -18.12 59.22
C GLU A 331 1.23 -19.56 58.74
N VAL A 332 0.40 -19.69 57.71
CA VAL A 332 0.05 -20.97 57.09
C VAL A 332 0.26 -20.89 55.58
N ARG A 333 0.72 -22.00 54.98
CA ARG A 333 0.90 -22.11 53.54
C ARG A 333 -0.35 -22.75 52.93
N ILE A 334 -0.88 -22.15 51.88
CA ILE A 334 -2.05 -22.69 51.18
C ILE A 334 -1.58 -23.80 50.22
N VAL A 335 -2.14 -25.00 50.38
CA VAL A 335 -1.81 -26.21 49.60
C VAL A 335 -2.89 -26.59 48.60
N GLY A 336 -4.07 -25.98 48.67
CA GLY A 336 -5.13 -26.18 47.68
C GLY A 336 -6.40 -25.43 48.00
N VAL A 337 -7.35 -25.45 47.06
CA VAL A 337 -8.66 -24.79 47.19
C VAL A 337 -9.78 -25.75 46.81
N GLU A 338 -10.71 -25.99 47.73
CA GLU A 338 -11.94 -26.75 47.49
C GLU A 338 -13.16 -25.81 47.64
N GLY A 339 -13.70 -25.32 46.52
CA GLY A 339 -14.82 -24.37 46.55
C GLY A 339 -14.43 -23.03 47.16
N LEU A 340 -14.94 -22.71 48.35
CA LEU A 340 -14.62 -21.52 49.16
C LEU A 340 -13.73 -21.86 50.37
N LEU A 341 -13.24 -23.11 50.47
CA LEU A 341 -12.41 -23.60 51.56
C LEU A 341 -10.95 -23.74 51.10
N LEU A 342 -10.02 -23.06 51.78
CA LEU A 342 -8.59 -23.19 51.56
C LEU A 342 -8.04 -24.36 52.38
N LYS A 343 -7.30 -25.27 51.76
CA LYS A 343 -6.49 -26.26 52.50
C LYS A 343 -5.16 -25.63 52.84
N VAL A 344 -4.80 -25.65 54.12
CA VAL A 344 -3.59 -25.00 54.61
C VAL A 344 -2.75 -25.95 55.47
N GLU A 345 -1.44 -25.78 55.40
CA GLU A 345 -0.47 -26.49 56.25
C GLU A 345 0.36 -25.49 57.05
N PRO A 346 0.85 -25.86 58.26
CA PRO A 346 1.73 -25.00 59.04
C PRO A 346 2.99 -24.65 58.23
N GLY A 347 3.14 -23.38 57.88
CA GLY A 347 4.24 -22.88 57.07
C GLY A 347 5.36 -22.33 57.94
N GLY A 348 6.10 -23.20 58.61
CA GLY A 348 7.31 -22.81 59.36
C GLY A 348 8.55 -22.84 58.49
N GLU A 349 8.99 -21.69 57.98
CA GLU A 349 10.41 -21.45 57.70
C GLU A 349 10.71 -19.94 57.77
N GLN A 350 11.42 -19.55 58.82
CA GLN A 350 12.14 -18.28 58.91
C GLN A 350 13.19 -18.25 57.80
N HIS A 351 12.94 -17.49 56.72
CA HIS A 351 14.02 -17.07 55.84
C HIS A 351 14.72 -15.86 56.49
N ASP A 352 15.86 -16.16 57.11
CA ASP A 352 16.77 -15.20 57.73
C ASP A 352 17.17 -14.12 56.71
N ARG A 353 17.00 -12.84 57.09
CA ARG A 353 17.48 -11.71 56.29
C ARG A 353 18.98 -11.57 56.51
N ARG A 354 19.78 -11.76 55.47
CA ARG A 354 21.06 -11.06 55.30
C ARG A 354 21.26 -10.63 53.86
#